data_AF-A0A8T1A6B7-F1
#
_entry.id   AF-A0A8T1A6B7-F1
#
_cell.length_a   1.000
_cell.length_b   1.000
_cell.length_c   1.000
_cell.angle_alpha   90.00
_cell.angle_beta   90.00
_cell.angle_gamma   90.00
#
_symmetry.space_group_name_H-M   'P 1'
#
loop_
_entity.id
_entity.type
_entity.pdbx_description
1 polymer ?
#
loop_
_entity_poly.entity_id
_entity_poly.type
_entity_poly.pdbx_seq_one_letter_code
_entity_poly.pdbx_strand_id
1 'polypeptide(L)'
;MFTRIAPVNGPFKEMPVFQDYEKLSHVKVEFIEAPTDGFQEKKNLLFASNELPDALFRSGLSPLEAIRYGSAGQLIPLEGLIDEYAPNLKKLMEEYPEIRAGITTPE
;
A
#
# COMPACT_ATOMS: atom_id res chain seq x y z
N MET A 1 -1.15 -2.15 -8.99
CA MET A 1 -1.39 -2.12 -7.52
C MET A 1 -2.08 -3.40 -7.06
N PHE A 2 -1.44 -4.20 -6.20
CA PHE A 2 -2.02 -5.45 -5.67
C PHE A 2 -2.92 -5.19 -4.47
N THR A 3 -4.12 -5.80 -4.44
CA THR A 3 -5.09 -5.54 -3.37
C THR A 3 -5.99 -6.72 -3.03
N ARG A 4 -6.43 -6.77 -1.77
CA ARG A 4 -7.41 -7.75 -1.28
C ARG A 4 -8.84 -7.27 -1.55
N ILE A 5 -9.64 -8.12 -2.19
CA ILE A 5 -11.06 -7.90 -2.43
C ILE A 5 -11.93 -8.95 -1.72
N ALA A 6 -12.96 -8.49 -1.00
CA ALA A 6 -13.96 -9.37 -0.42
C ALA A 6 -15.02 -9.73 -1.47
N PRO A 7 -15.64 -10.93 -1.42
CA PRO A 7 -16.61 -11.35 -2.44
C PRO A 7 -17.82 -10.41 -2.62
N VAL A 8 -18.18 -9.65 -1.58
CA VAL A 8 -19.29 -8.69 -1.61
C VAL A 8 -18.95 -7.37 -2.31
N ASN A 9 -17.67 -7.13 -2.59
CA ASN A 9 -17.22 -5.91 -3.25
C ASN A 9 -17.22 -6.12 -4.77
N GLY A 10 -17.71 -5.12 -5.52
CA GLY A 10 -17.46 -5.04 -6.96
C GLY A 10 -16.00 -4.67 -7.27
N PRO A 11 -15.57 -4.77 -8.54
CA PRO A 11 -14.21 -4.44 -8.96
C PRO A 11 -13.81 -3.00 -8.57
N PHE A 12 -12.58 -2.80 -8.11
CA PHE A 12 -12.07 -1.49 -7.66
C PHE A 12 -12.13 -0.44 -8.77
N LYS A 13 -11.82 -0.82 -10.02
CA LYS A 13 -11.88 0.06 -11.20
C LYS A 13 -13.29 0.62 -11.47
N GLU A 14 -14.33 -0.03 -10.98
CA GLU A 14 -15.73 0.36 -11.19
C GLU A 14 -16.28 1.22 -10.05
N MET A 15 -15.55 1.34 -8.93
CA MET A 15 -15.99 2.15 -7.81
C MET A 15 -15.80 3.64 -8.13
N PRO A 16 -16.83 4.50 -7.89
CA PRO A 16 -16.76 5.93 -8.18
C PRO A 16 -15.56 6.63 -7.56
N VAL A 17 -15.17 6.24 -6.34
CA VAL A 17 -14.03 6.82 -5.63
C VAL A 17 -12.72 6.72 -6.42
N PHE A 18 -12.43 5.59 -7.07
CA PHE A 18 -11.19 5.43 -7.84
C PHE A 18 -11.26 6.12 -9.19
N GLN A 19 -12.45 6.20 -9.80
CA GLN A 19 -12.65 6.96 -11.03
C GLN A 19 -12.47 8.47 -10.81
N ASP A 20 -12.94 8.97 -9.67
CA ASP A 20 -12.78 10.38 -9.31
C ASP A 20 -11.33 10.70 -8.97
N TYR A 21 -10.64 9.83 -8.22
CA TYR A 21 -9.20 10.02 -7.96
C TYR A 21 -8.34 9.93 -9.22
N GLU A 22 -8.66 9.07 -10.18
CA GLU A 22 -7.96 9.03 -11.47
C GLU A 22 -8.06 10.37 -12.21
N LYS A 23 -9.25 11.00 -12.22
CA LYS A 23 -9.44 12.33 -12.84
C LYS A 23 -8.70 13.45 -12.10
N LEU A 24 -8.71 13.43 -10.76
CA LEU A 24 -8.10 14.47 -9.93
C LEU A 24 -6.58 14.41 -9.91
N SER A 25 -6.02 13.20 -9.87
CA SER A 25 -4.58 12.97 -9.75
C SER A 25 -3.89 12.76 -11.08
N HIS A 26 -4.65 12.47 -12.15
CA HIS A 26 -4.13 11.98 -13.43
C HIS A 26 -3.31 10.68 -13.32
N VAL A 27 -3.48 9.94 -12.21
CA VAL A 27 -2.85 8.64 -12.00
C VAL A 27 -3.88 7.55 -12.29
N LYS A 28 -3.64 6.80 -13.36
CA LYS A 28 -4.42 5.59 -13.67
C LYS A 28 -3.86 4.41 -12.88
N VAL A 29 -4.74 3.71 -12.16
CA VAL A 29 -4.35 2.55 -11.34
C VAL A 29 -4.88 1.26 -11.96
N GLU A 30 -3.95 0.35 -12.27
CA GLU A 30 -4.31 -1.03 -12.63
C GLU A 30 -4.33 -1.90 -11.38
N PHE A 31 -5.49 -2.44 -11.04
CA PHE A 31 -5.68 -3.25 -9.84
C PHE A 31 -5.43 -4.74 -10.13
N ILE A 32 -4.57 -5.35 -9.33
CA ILE A 32 -4.37 -6.80 -9.29
C ILE A 32 -5.14 -7.31 -8.06
N GLU A 33 -6.38 -7.73 -8.29
CA GLU A 33 -7.31 -8.09 -7.23
C GLU A 33 -7.16 -9.57 -6.86
N ALA A 34 -6.87 -9.84 -5.59
CA ALA A 34 -6.87 -11.18 -5.04
C ALA A 34 -8.03 -11.35 -4.05
N PRO A 35 -8.84 -12.41 -4.17
CA PRO A 35 -9.87 -12.73 -3.19
C PRO A 35 -9.29 -12.85 -1.79
N THR A 36 -10.08 -12.51 -0.77
CA THR A 36 -9.70 -12.74 0.64
C THR A 36 -9.21 -14.16 0.89
N ASP A 37 -9.90 -15.14 0.32
CA ASP A 37 -9.52 -16.55 0.41
C ASP A 37 -8.26 -16.79 -0.42
N GLY A 38 -7.19 -17.26 0.22
CA GLY A 38 -5.89 -17.48 -0.40
C GLY A 38 -5.07 -16.20 -0.62
N PHE A 39 -5.48 -15.06 -0.05
CA PHE A 39 -4.76 -13.79 -0.23
C PHE A 39 -3.34 -13.86 0.32
N GLN A 40 -3.16 -14.46 1.50
CA GLN A 40 -1.85 -14.52 2.16
C GLN A 40 -0.86 -15.38 1.36
N GLU A 41 -1.29 -16.51 0.81
CA GLU A 41 -0.48 -17.35 -0.07
C GLU A 41 -0.05 -16.58 -1.32
N LYS A 42 -0.99 -15.88 -1.97
CA LYS A 42 -0.68 -15.04 -3.14
C LYS A 42 0.30 -13.92 -2.81
N LYS A 43 0.11 -13.21 -1.68
CA LYS A 43 1.04 -12.18 -1.19
C LYS A 43 2.44 -12.77 -0.98
N ASN A 44 2.53 -13.92 -0.32
CA ASN A 44 3.81 -14.59 -0.07
C ASN A 44 4.52 -14.98 -1.38
N LEU A 45 3.77 -15.47 -2.38
CA LEU A 45 4.33 -15.82 -3.69
C LEU A 45 4.85 -14.60 -4.46
N LEU A 46 4.17 -13.45 -4.39
CA LEU A 46 4.65 -12.20 -5.02
C LEU A 46 6.02 -11.80 -4.46
N PHE A 47 6.17 -11.82 -3.13
CA PHE A 47 7.46 -11.50 -2.52
C PHE A 47 8.53 -12.58 -2.74
N ALA A 48 8.16 -13.86 -2.77
CA ALA A 48 9.12 -14.95 -3.01
C ALA A 48 9.64 -14.98 -4.46
N SER A 49 8.79 -14.65 -5.43
CA SER A 49 9.15 -14.56 -6.85
C SER A 49 9.84 -13.26 -7.23
N ASN A 50 9.70 -12.23 -6.37
CA ASN A 50 10.10 -10.86 -6.66
C ASN A 50 9.39 -10.23 -7.87
N GLU A 51 8.25 -10.80 -8.30
CA GLU A 51 7.36 -10.23 -9.31
C GLU A 51 6.39 -9.25 -8.64
N LEU A 52 6.95 -8.16 -8.13
CA LEU A 52 6.20 -7.19 -7.32
C LEU A 52 5.45 -6.17 -8.20
N PRO A 53 4.24 -5.76 -7.79
CA PRO A 53 3.57 -4.59 -8.36
C PRO A 53 4.26 -3.29 -7.88
N ASP A 54 3.90 -2.15 -8.49
CA ASP A 54 4.41 -0.84 -8.06
C ASP A 54 3.98 -0.45 -6.64
N ALA A 55 2.82 -0.96 -6.19
CA ALA A 55 2.26 -0.65 -4.88
C ALA A 55 1.36 -1.79 -4.36
N LEU A 56 1.27 -1.88 -3.03
CA LEU A 56 0.38 -2.79 -2.31
C LEU A 56 -0.69 -1.95 -1.58
N PHE A 57 -1.96 -2.34 -1.71
CA PHE A 57 -3.09 -1.63 -1.09
C PHE A 57 -4.02 -2.60 -0.37
N ARG A 58 -4.37 -2.32 0.89
CA ARG A 58 -5.13 -3.24 1.76
C ARG A 58 -4.56 -4.66 1.80
N SER A 59 -3.24 -4.78 1.72
CA SER A 59 -2.54 -6.07 1.64
C SER A 59 -2.10 -6.63 2.98
N GLY A 60 -2.41 -5.96 4.10
CA GLY A 60 -2.15 -6.46 5.45
C GLY A 60 -0.70 -6.90 5.66
N LEU A 61 0.26 -6.02 5.34
CA LEU A 61 1.65 -6.23 5.70
C LEU A 61 1.79 -6.08 7.23
N SER A 62 2.24 -7.14 7.89
CA SER A 62 2.60 -7.07 9.31
C SER A 62 3.91 -6.27 9.50
N PRO A 63 4.17 -5.72 10.70
CA PRO A 63 5.43 -5.04 10.99
C PRO A 63 6.67 -5.89 10.69
N LEU A 64 6.62 -7.20 10.99
CA LEU A 64 7.72 -8.13 10.69
C LEU A 64 7.92 -8.33 9.18
N GLU A 65 6.83 -8.39 8.40
CA GLU A 65 6.93 -8.43 6.93
C GLU A 65 7.51 -7.13 6.38
N ALA A 66 7.08 -5.97 6.89
CA ALA A 66 7.60 -4.68 6.47
C ALA A 66 9.11 -4.56 6.71
N ILE A 67 9.59 -4.94 7.91
CA ILE A 67 11.03 -4.98 8.22
C ILE A 67 11.75 -5.94 7.28
N ARG A 68 11.28 -7.20 7.17
CA ARG A 68 11.93 -8.22 6.34
C ARG A 68 12.06 -7.77 4.88
N TYR A 69 10.98 -7.27 4.28
CA TYR A 69 10.96 -6.89 2.87
C TYR A 69 11.63 -5.53 2.62
N GLY A 70 11.61 -4.63 3.59
CA GLY A 70 12.39 -3.39 3.57
C GLY A 70 13.89 -3.68 3.59
N SER A 71 14.37 -4.50 4.54
CA SER A 71 15.79 -4.88 4.61
C SER A 71 16.27 -5.69 3.39
N ALA A 72 15.38 -6.41 2.73
CA ALA A 72 15.67 -7.12 1.47
C ALA A 72 15.66 -6.20 0.22
N GLY A 73 15.32 -4.92 0.37
CA GLY A 73 15.22 -3.97 -0.74
C GLY A 73 13.98 -4.15 -1.63
N GLN A 74 13.01 -4.95 -1.18
CA GLN A 74 11.76 -5.20 -1.90
C GLN A 74 10.69 -4.14 -1.62
N LEU A 75 10.81 -3.45 -0.48
CA LEU A 75 10.04 -2.25 -0.15
C LEU A 75 11.00 -1.08 0.01
N ILE A 76 10.59 0.10 -0.47
CA ILE A 76 11.37 1.32 -0.34
C ILE A 76 10.99 2.08 0.95
N PRO A 77 11.94 2.76 1.60
CA PRO A 77 11.63 3.71 2.67
C PRO A 77 10.81 4.88 2.10
N LEU A 78 9.85 5.38 2.88
CA LEU A 78 8.94 6.46 2.45
C LEU A 78 9.18 7.77 3.19
N GLU A 79 10.02 7.79 4.23
CA GLU A 79 10.23 8.93 5.12
C GLU A 79 10.66 10.18 4.34
N GLY A 80 11.70 10.04 3.51
CA GLY A 80 12.18 11.15 2.66
C GLY A 80 11.16 11.57 1.60
N LEU A 81 10.45 10.61 1.00
CA LEU A 81 9.41 10.90 0.00
C LEU A 81 8.22 11.64 0.61
N ILE A 82 7.83 11.28 1.83
CA ILE A 82 6.76 11.96 2.56
C ILE A 82 7.17 13.39 2.91
N ASP A 83 8.41 13.57 3.38
CA ASP A 83 8.92 14.87 3.76
C ASP A 83 9.05 15.84 2.57
N GLU A 84 9.32 15.32 1.37
CA GLU A 84 9.50 16.08 0.12
C GLU A 84 8.18 16.27 -0.65
N TYR A 85 7.34 15.24 -0.77
CA TYR A 85 6.22 15.22 -1.73
C TYR A 85 4.82 15.10 -1.09
N ALA A 86 4.70 14.80 0.21
CA ALA A 86 3.39 14.57 0.84
C ALA A 86 3.04 15.62 1.92
N PRO A 87 2.87 16.90 1.55
CA PRO A 87 2.69 18.00 2.51
C PRO A 87 1.45 17.83 3.40
N ASN A 88 0.39 17.22 2.89
CA ASN A 88 -0.84 16.98 3.65
C ASN A 88 -0.62 15.93 4.76
N LEU A 89 0.05 14.82 4.45
CA LEU A 89 0.37 13.79 5.44
C LEU A 89 1.42 14.29 6.43
N LYS A 90 2.42 15.02 5.95
CA LYS A 90 3.43 15.65 6.79
C LYS A 90 2.79 16.56 7.84
N LYS A 91 1.89 17.46 7.42
CA LYS A 91 1.14 18.33 8.32
C LYS A 91 0.34 17.53 9.37
N LEU A 92 -0.33 16.45 8.96
CA LEU A 92 -1.07 15.60 9.89
C LEU A 92 -0.16 14.94 10.93
N MET A 93 1.03 14.48 10.54
CA MET A 93 2.00 13.90 11.47
C MET A 93 2.63 14.93 12.41
N GLU A 94 2.71 16.20 12.00
CA GLU A 94 3.16 17.31 12.86
C GLU A 94 2.09 17.68 13.89
N GLU A 95 0.82 17.67 13.49
CA GLU A 95 -0.32 17.96 14.37
C GLU A 95 -0.63 16.79 15.33
N TYR A 96 -0.46 15.56 14.84
CA TYR A 96 -0.75 14.31 15.56
C TYR A 96 0.48 13.37 15.49
N PRO A 97 1.48 13.56 16.38
CA PRO A 97 2.72 12.78 16.37
C PRO A 97 2.52 11.26 16.50
N GLU A 98 1.40 10.81 17.07
CA GLU A 98 1.03 9.40 17.16
C GLU A 98 0.81 8.74 15.79
N ILE A 99 0.49 9.51 14.75
CA ILE A 99 0.37 8.97 13.38
C ILE A 99 1.72 8.44 12.92
N ARG A 100 2.79 9.22 13.09
CA ARG A 100 4.15 8.79 12.71
C ARG A 100 4.55 7.55 13.50
N ALA A 101 4.34 7.56 14.82
CA ALA A 101 4.65 6.41 15.67
C ALA A 101 3.84 5.15 15.29
N GLY A 102 2.61 5.30 14.79
CA GLY A 102 1.74 4.19 14.40
C GLY A 102 2.02 3.59 13.02
N ILE A 103 2.73 4.31 12.14
CA ILE A 103 3.00 3.87 10.76
C ILE A 103 4.48 3.58 10.47
N THR A 104 5.38 3.86 11.43
CA THR A 104 6.81 3.60 11.31
C THR A 104 7.19 2.36 12.12
N THR A 105 7.97 1.45 11.53
CA THR A 105 8.56 0.32 12.26
C THR A 105 9.74 0.80 13.10
N PRO A 106 10.09 0.15 14.22
CA PRO A 106 11.37 0.42 14.89
C PRO A 106 12.53 0.28 13.90
N GLU A 107 13.51 1.17 13.98
CA GLU A 107 14.79 1.02 13.27
C GLU A 107 15.59 -0.18 13.77
#